data_AF-A0A851LVR6-F1
#
_entry.id   AF-A0A851LVR6-F1
#
_cell.length_a   1.000
_cell.length_b   1.000
_cell.length_c   1.000
_cell.angle_alpha   90.00
_cell.angle_beta   90.00
_cell.angle_gamma   90.00
#
_symmetry.space_group_name_H-M   'P 1'
#
loop_
_entity.id
_entity.type
_entity.pdbx_description
1 polymer ?
#
loop_
_entity_poly.entity_id
_entity_poly.type
_entity_poly.pdbx_seq_one_letter_code
_entity_poly.pdbx_strand_id
1 'polypeptide(L)'
;LSNRFFPYADIQTDAVLSLDEHTSLSTSEVDFAFVVWRSFPERIVGFLTWSHFWDPEQRRWGYTSRWTNELSIVLTAAAFYHRYYHSLFTEYLPAGLRELADSLAACEDILMNVLVAAVTKLPPIKVTQRKQQKDPVKGTAGAGGRRLSQRHDCLNQLAAWFGSMPLVSSQLRLDPVLFKDQVSVLRKKYPRLEKL
;
A
#
# COMPACT_ATOMS: atom_id res chain seq x y z
N LEU A 1 -12.31 7.30 -9.73
CA LEU A 1 -11.54 6.09 -9.32
C LEU A 1 -11.89 5.65 -7.89
N SER A 2 -12.37 6.56 -7.04
CA SER A 2 -12.68 6.32 -5.64
C SER A 2 -13.91 5.42 -5.39
N ASN A 3 -14.77 5.18 -6.40
CA ASN A 3 -15.99 4.36 -6.29
C ASN A 3 -15.77 2.94 -5.72
N ARG A 4 -14.55 2.40 -5.81
CA ARG A 4 -14.17 1.12 -5.18
C ARG A 4 -14.24 1.13 -3.66
N PHE A 5 -14.28 2.32 -3.04
CA PHE A 5 -14.37 2.53 -1.60
C PHE A 5 -15.77 2.91 -1.13
N PHE A 6 -16.76 2.85 -2.01
CA PHE A 6 -18.16 3.04 -1.62
C PHE A 6 -18.63 1.84 -0.77
N PRO A 7 -19.39 2.06 0.33
CA PRO A 7 -19.84 0.98 1.22
C PRO A 7 -21.01 0.20 0.59
N TYR A 8 -20.70 -0.66 -0.39
CA TYR A 8 -21.69 -1.50 -1.05
C TYR A 8 -22.31 -2.49 -0.06
N ALA A 9 -23.64 -2.63 -0.12
CA ALA A 9 -24.39 -3.55 0.74
C ALA A 9 -23.99 -5.02 0.56
N ASP A 10 -23.41 -5.40 -0.58
CA ASP A 10 -22.95 -6.77 -0.83
C ASP A 10 -21.67 -7.13 -0.05
N ILE A 11 -20.93 -6.14 0.47
CA ILE A 11 -19.70 -6.35 1.24
C ILE A 11 -20.05 -6.66 2.70
N GLN A 12 -20.26 -7.95 2.96
CA GLN A 12 -20.65 -8.46 4.28
C GLN A 12 -19.44 -8.83 5.16
N THR A 13 -18.25 -8.97 4.59
CA THR A 13 -17.03 -9.38 5.31
C THR A 13 -16.29 -8.19 5.90
N ASP A 14 -15.71 -8.36 7.09
CA ASP A 14 -14.89 -7.30 7.69
C ASP A 14 -13.61 -7.02 6.90
N ALA A 15 -12.97 -8.06 6.36
CA ALA A 15 -11.84 -7.92 5.46
C ALA A 15 -12.30 -7.63 4.03
N VAL A 16 -11.67 -6.66 3.39
CA VAL A 16 -11.81 -6.38 1.96
C VAL A 16 -10.48 -6.62 1.29
N LEU A 17 -10.43 -7.57 0.34
CA LEU A 17 -9.34 -7.65 -0.63
C LEU A 17 -9.65 -6.72 -1.79
N SER A 18 -8.77 -5.76 -2.01
CA SER A 18 -8.86 -4.82 -3.11
C SER A 18 -7.75 -5.15 -4.11
N LEU A 19 -8.13 -5.34 -5.38
CA LEU A 19 -7.25 -5.86 -6.43
C LEU A 19 -7.53 -5.16 -7.76
N ASP A 20 -6.49 -4.63 -8.39
CA ASP A 20 -6.57 -4.02 -9.73
C ASP A 20 -6.52 -5.10 -10.83
N GLU A 21 -7.14 -4.81 -11.98
CA GLU A 21 -7.26 -5.74 -13.13
C GLU A 21 -5.92 -6.30 -13.62
N HIS A 22 -4.83 -5.53 -13.51
CA HIS A 22 -3.50 -5.92 -13.98
C HIS A 22 -2.61 -6.51 -12.87
N THR A 23 -3.19 -6.83 -11.73
CA THR A 23 -2.50 -7.42 -10.58
C THR A 23 -2.96 -8.86 -10.38
N SER A 24 -2.01 -9.79 -10.47
CA SER A 24 -2.25 -11.20 -10.20
C SER A 24 -1.50 -11.63 -8.95
N LEU A 25 -2.23 -12.30 -8.06
CA LEU A 25 -1.73 -12.89 -6.82
C LEU A 25 -2.05 -14.39 -6.85
N SER A 26 -1.11 -15.21 -6.41
CA SER A 26 -1.35 -16.63 -6.14
C SER A 26 -2.22 -16.80 -4.90
N THR A 27 -2.94 -17.92 -4.82
CA THR A 27 -3.74 -18.27 -3.64
C THR A 27 -2.89 -18.25 -2.36
N SER A 28 -1.65 -18.73 -2.41
CA SER A 28 -0.73 -18.68 -1.26
C SER A 28 -0.39 -17.26 -0.80
N GLU A 29 -0.32 -16.29 -1.72
CA GLU A 29 -0.09 -14.89 -1.36
C GLU A 29 -1.32 -14.26 -0.73
N VAL A 30 -2.51 -14.56 -1.28
CA VAL A 30 -3.79 -14.11 -0.73
C VAL A 30 -4.00 -14.68 0.67
N ASP A 31 -3.80 -15.99 0.86
CA ASP A 31 -3.94 -16.67 2.15
C ASP A 31 -3.00 -16.07 3.19
N PHE A 32 -1.72 -15.88 2.84
CA PHE A 32 -0.75 -15.29 3.74
C PHE A 32 -1.11 -13.85 4.11
N ALA A 33 -1.44 -13.01 3.13
CA ALA A 33 -1.80 -11.62 3.37
C ALA A 33 -3.08 -11.50 4.23
N PHE A 34 -4.05 -12.39 4.01
CA PHE A 34 -5.24 -12.45 4.86
C PHE A 34 -4.92 -12.88 6.30
N VAL A 35 -4.06 -13.89 6.49
CA VAL A 35 -3.61 -14.30 7.83
C VAL A 35 -2.90 -13.14 8.54
N VAL A 36 -2.05 -12.39 7.83
CA VAL A 36 -1.40 -11.20 8.37
C VAL A 36 -2.44 -10.13 8.73
N TRP A 37 -3.41 -9.85 7.85
CA TRP A 37 -4.47 -8.88 8.13
C TRP A 37 -5.31 -9.26 9.35
N ARG A 38 -5.64 -10.53 9.55
CA ARG A 38 -6.37 -10.97 10.75
C ARG A 38 -5.64 -10.66 12.06
N SER A 39 -4.31 -10.60 12.04
CA SER A 39 -3.50 -10.23 13.22
C SER A 39 -3.41 -8.72 13.43
N PHE A 40 -3.75 -7.92 12.40
CA PHE A 40 -3.66 -6.46 12.39
C PHE A 40 -4.85 -5.83 11.64
N PRO A 41 -6.11 -6.12 12.06
CA PRO A 41 -7.30 -5.79 11.28
C PRO A 41 -7.48 -4.28 11.04
N GLU A 42 -6.91 -3.45 11.92
CA GLU A 42 -6.93 -2.00 11.83
C GLU A 42 -5.98 -1.43 10.77
N ARG A 43 -5.02 -2.21 10.24
CA ARG A 43 -3.96 -1.72 9.34
C ARG A 43 -4.22 -2.16 7.90
N ILE A 44 -3.72 -1.38 6.94
CA ILE A 44 -3.67 -1.81 5.54
C ILE A 44 -2.49 -2.78 5.39
N VAL A 45 -2.76 -3.96 4.84
CA VAL A 45 -1.77 -5.00 4.56
C VAL A 45 -1.69 -5.21 3.05
N GLY A 46 -0.52 -5.02 2.43
CA GLY A 46 -0.44 -5.21 0.97
C GLY A 46 0.97 -5.36 0.42
N PHE A 47 1.03 -5.51 -0.90
CA PHE A 47 2.22 -5.98 -1.62
C PHE A 47 3.07 -4.84 -2.20
N LEU A 48 2.42 -3.79 -2.69
CA LEU A 48 3.05 -2.64 -3.33
C LEU A 48 3.11 -1.48 -2.34
N THR A 49 4.32 -0.97 -2.09
CA THR A 49 4.58 0.01 -1.04
C THR A 49 5.33 1.21 -1.55
N TRP A 50 4.98 2.38 -1.04
CA TRP A 50 5.63 3.67 -1.30
C TRP A 50 5.83 4.45 0.00
N SER A 51 6.54 5.57 -0.11
CA SER A 51 6.96 6.36 1.06
C SER A 51 6.74 7.84 0.84
N HIS A 52 6.29 8.53 1.88
CA HIS A 52 6.40 9.97 1.97
C HIS A 52 7.78 10.36 2.52
N PHE A 53 8.22 11.57 2.22
CA PHE A 53 9.42 12.18 2.81
C PHE A 53 9.22 13.69 2.93
N TRP A 54 9.96 14.35 3.81
CA TRP A 54 10.00 15.82 3.83
C TRP A 54 11.11 16.33 2.93
N ASP A 55 10.78 17.21 1.99
CA ASP A 55 11.78 17.94 1.19
C ASP A 55 12.06 19.29 1.88
N PRO A 56 13.23 19.49 2.50
CA PRO A 56 13.57 20.73 3.19
C PRO A 56 13.83 21.90 2.21
N GLU A 57 14.25 21.62 0.98
CA GLU A 57 14.53 22.65 -0.03
C GLU A 57 13.21 23.23 -0.55
N GLN A 58 12.26 22.34 -0.86
CA GLN A 58 10.94 22.73 -1.36
C GLN A 58 9.93 23.02 -0.26
N ARG A 59 10.28 22.75 1.01
CA ARG A 59 9.42 22.87 2.20
C ARG A 59 8.05 22.21 2.00
N ARG A 60 8.05 21.02 1.41
CA ARG A 60 6.83 20.28 1.09
C ARG A 60 7.03 18.78 1.28
N TRP A 61 5.92 18.06 1.42
CA TRP A 61 5.94 16.62 1.45
C TRP A 61 6.16 16.04 0.07
N GLY A 62 7.09 15.10 -0.01
CA GLY A 62 7.44 14.35 -1.20
C GLY A 62 6.87 12.93 -1.18
N TYR A 63 6.75 12.37 -2.38
CA TYR A 63 6.27 11.01 -2.59
C TYR A 63 7.28 10.22 -3.40
N THR A 64 7.69 9.04 -2.93
CA THR A 64 8.72 8.25 -3.60
C THR A 64 8.34 6.79 -3.77
N SER A 65 8.65 6.26 -4.96
CA SER A 65 8.63 4.84 -5.27
C SER A 65 10.00 4.19 -5.20
N ARG A 66 11.03 4.92 -4.74
CA ARG A 66 12.37 4.37 -4.59
C ARG A 66 12.35 3.24 -3.59
N TRP A 67 13.12 2.20 -3.89
CA TRP A 67 13.34 1.08 -2.98
C TRP A 67 14.12 1.60 -1.77
N THR A 68 13.40 1.88 -0.71
CA THR A 68 13.94 2.24 0.59
C THR A 68 13.52 1.18 1.61
N ASN A 69 14.17 1.15 2.76
CA ASN A 69 13.78 0.25 3.85
C ASN A 69 12.54 0.76 4.60
N GLU A 70 12.06 1.95 4.29
CA GLU A 70 10.89 2.57 4.90
C GLU A 70 9.70 2.53 3.94
N LEU A 71 8.51 2.39 4.52
CA LEU A 71 7.22 2.49 3.85
C LEU A 71 6.25 3.28 4.72
N SER A 72 5.31 3.94 4.08
CA SER A 72 4.21 4.62 4.79
C SER A 72 2.89 4.55 4.04
N ILE A 73 2.92 4.04 2.80
CA ILE A 73 1.77 3.90 1.92
C ILE A 73 1.79 2.49 1.34
N VAL A 74 0.66 1.79 1.42
CA VAL A 74 0.38 0.56 0.67
C VAL A 74 -0.64 0.87 -0.40
N LEU A 75 -0.41 0.38 -1.62
CA LEU A 75 -1.39 0.54 -2.69
C LEU A 75 -2.56 -0.40 -2.56
N THR A 76 -3.75 0.17 -2.67
CA THR A 76 -4.98 -0.60 -2.65
C THR A 76 -5.12 -1.47 -3.89
N ALA A 77 -4.30 -1.28 -4.92
CA ALA A 77 -4.17 -2.16 -6.08
C ALA A 77 -3.93 -3.64 -5.76
N ALA A 78 -3.38 -3.94 -4.58
CA ALA A 78 -3.31 -5.27 -4.01
C ALA A 78 -3.13 -5.16 -2.50
N ALA A 79 -4.24 -5.03 -1.77
CA ALA A 79 -4.22 -4.90 -0.32
C ALA A 79 -5.49 -5.43 0.36
N PHE A 80 -5.30 -5.89 1.58
CA PHE A 80 -6.33 -6.13 2.58
C PHE A 80 -6.45 -4.94 3.53
N TYR A 81 -7.69 -4.57 3.84
CA TYR A 81 -8.03 -3.59 4.86
C TYR A 81 -9.45 -3.84 5.37
N HIS A 82 -9.84 -3.16 6.45
CA HIS A 82 -11.18 -3.33 7.02
C HIS A 82 -12.25 -2.55 6.25
N ARG A 83 -13.43 -3.14 6.05
CA ARG A 83 -14.58 -2.50 5.38
C ARG A 83 -15.04 -1.17 6.00
N TYR A 84 -14.86 -0.94 7.31
CA TYR A 84 -15.34 0.32 7.92
C TYR A 84 -14.62 1.54 7.34
N TYR A 85 -13.44 1.35 6.74
CA TYR A 85 -12.76 2.42 6.00
C TYR A 85 -13.55 2.89 4.77
N HIS A 86 -14.43 2.07 4.19
CA HIS A 86 -15.36 2.52 3.14
C HIS A 86 -16.38 3.52 3.69
N SER A 87 -16.97 3.24 4.85
CA SER A 87 -17.86 4.18 5.55
C SER A 87 -17.13 5.44 5.96
N LEU A 88 -15.93 5.34 6.55
CA LEU A 88 -15.12 6.51 6.89
C LEU A 88 -14.78 7.35 5.64
N PHE A 89 -14.42 6.70 4.54
CA PHE A 89 -14.09 7.37 3.29
C PHE A 89 -15.31 8.10 2.69
N THR A 90 -16.48 7.47 2.73
CA THR A 90 -17.69 7.97 2.06
C THR A 90 -18.49 8.95 2.93
N GLU A 91 -18.60 8.68 4.23
CA GLU A 91 -19.49 9.40 5.14
C GLU A 91 -18.76 10.47 5.97
N TYR A 92 -17.49 10.26 6.32
CA TYR A 92 -16.76 11.15 7.24
C TYR A 92 -15.82 12.12 6.53
N LEU A 93 -15.24 11.74 5.39
CA LEU A 93 -14.46 12.68 4.60
C LEU A 93 -15.38 13.75 3.98
N PRO A 94 -14.94 15.01 3.86
CA PRO A 94 -15.67 15.99 3.06
C PRO A 94 -15.71 15.60 1.59
N ALA A 95 -16.78 15.97 0.90
CA ALA A 95 -16.92 15.74 -0.54
C ALA A 95 -15.71 16.25 -1.34
N GLY A 96 -15.18 17.44 -1.00
CA GLY A 96 -14.02 18.02 -1.67
C GLY A 96 -12.75 17.14 -1.60
N LEU A 97 -12.55 16.35 -0.55
CA LEU A 97 -11.41 15.42 -0.49
C LEU A 97 -11.62 14.20 -1.38
N ARG A 98 -12.87 13.71 -1.49
CA ARG A 98 -13.20 12.63 -2.43
C ARG A 98 -13.07 13.10 -3.87
N GLU A 99 -13.56 14.29 -4.18
CA GLU A 99 -13.42 14.93 -5.49
C GLU A 99 -11.94 15.15 -5.86
N LEU A 100 -11.12 15.58 -4.89
CA LEU A 100 -9.66 15.67 -5.06
C LEU A 100 -9.07 14.32 -5.47
N ALA A 101 -9.43 13.24 -4.75
CA ALA A 101 -8.96 11.89 -5.05
C ALA A 101 -9.41 11.39 -6.44
N ASP A 102 -10.58 11.81 -6.90
CA ASP A 102 -11.05 11.47 -8.26
C ASP A 102 -10.41 12.32 -9.36
N SER A 103 -9.98 13.54 -9.05
CA SER A 103 -9.35 14.47 -10.00
C SER A 103 -7.86 14.18 -10.24
N LEU A 104 -7.18 13.54 -9.29
CA LEU A 104 -5.74 13.29 -9.33
C LEU A 104 -5.45 11.79 -9.42
N ALA A 105 -4.61 11.40 -10.37
CA ALA A 105 -4.29 9.99 -10.58
C ALA A 105 -3.60 9.36 -9.36
N ALA A 106 -4.12 8.21 -8.89
CA ALA A 106 -3.62 7.44 -7.75
C ALA A 106 -3.66 8.19 -6.40
N CYS A 107 -4.43 9.29 -6.31
CA CYS A 107 -4.62 10.02 -5.06
C CYS A 107 -5.60 9.30 -4.13
N GLU A 108 -6.46 8.44 -4.66
CA GLU A 108 -7.37 7.58 -3.91
C GLU A 108 -6.64 6.63 -2.96
N ASP A 109 -5.49 6.06 -3.39
CA ASP A 109 -4.63 5.24 -2.54
C ASP A 109 -4.03 6.06 -1.39
N ILE A 110 -3.53 7.26 -1.71
CA ILE A 110 -2.91 8.16 -0.73
C ILE A 110 -3.95 8.58 0.31
N LEU A 111 -5.13 9.00 -0.14
CA LEU A 111 -6.23 9.39 0.73
C LEU A 111 -6.66 8.24 1.64
N MET A 112 -6.76 7.02 1.12
CA MET A 112 -7.07 5.85 1.95
C MET A 112 -6.00 5.63 3.02
N ASN A 113 -4.70 5.67 2.69
CA ASN A 113 -3.64 5.51 3.68
C ASN A 113 -3.60 6.65 4.70
N VAL A 114 -3.83 7.90 4.27
CA VAL A 114 -3.92 9.06 5.14
C VAL A 114 -5.10 8.91 6.11
N LEU A 115 -6.27 8.49 5.62
CA LEU A 115 -7.46 8.24 6.44
C LEU A 115 -7.18 7.18 7.51
N VAL A 116 -6.63 6.03 7.10
CA VAL A 116 -6.29 4.94 8.02
C VAL A 116 -5.28 5.40 9.09
N ALA A 117 -4.19 6.05 8.67
CA ALA A 117 -3.16 6.53 9.57
C ALA A 117 -3.67 7.67 10.48
N ALA A 118 -4.56 8.53 9.99
CA ALA A 118 -5.14 9.60 10.79
C ALA A 118 -5.99 9.06 11.95
N VAL A 119 -6.75 7.97 11.73
CA VAL A 119 -7.63 7.36 12.73
C VAL A 119 -6.86 6.42 13.66
N THR A 120 -5.95 5.60 13.13
CA THR A 120 -5.27 4.56 13.92
C THR A 120 -3.95 5.03 14.54
N LYS A 121 -3.30 6.03 13.94
CA LYS A 121 -1.91 6.42 14.20
C LYS A 121 -0.91 5.28 13.94
N LEU A 122 -1.29 4.29 13.14
CA LEU A 122 -0.46 3.13 12.81
C LEU A 122 -0.03 3.18 11.34
N PRO A 123 1.21 2.73 11.02
CA PRO A 123 1.68 2.63 9.65
C PRO A 123 1.08 1.40 8.94
N PRO A 124 1.11 1.28 7.62
CA PRO A 124 0.69 0.06 6.94
C PRO A 124 1.71 -1.09 7.09
N ILE A 125 1.35 -2.30 6.63
CA ILE A 125 2.20 -3.50 6.67
C ILE A 125 2.50 -4.00 5.26
N LYS A 126 3.77 -4.23 4.98
CA LYS A 126 4.23 -4.85 3.74
C LYS A 126 4.23 -6.37 3.85
N VAL A 127 3.70 -7.05 2.84
CA VAL A 127 3.87 -8.49 2.64
C VAL A 127 4.63 -8.78 1.35
N THR A 128 5.34 -9.91 1.30
CA THR A 128 6.01 -10.34 0.06
C THR A 128 5.05 -10.77 -1.02
N GLN A 129 5.29 -10.24 -2.22
CA GLN A 129 4.86 -10.87 -3.45
C GLN A 129 5.98 -11.81 -3.94
N ARG A 130 5.65 -13.05 -4.29
CA ARG A 130 6.55 -13.91 -5.08
C ARG A 130 6.79 -13.18 -6.39
N LYS A 131 8.07 -12.97 -6.69
CA LYS A 131 8.53 -12.16 -7.82
C LYS A 131 7.91 -12.68 -9.12
N GLN A 132 6.85 -12.03 -9.60
CA GLN A 132 6.55 -12.06 -11.02
C GLN A 132 7.61 -11.20 -11.68
N GLN A 133 8.39 -11.78 -12.60
CA GLN A 133 9.14 -11.00 -13.58
C GLN A 133 8.11 -10.17 -14.36
N LYS A 134 7.81 -8.95 -13.89
CA LYS A 134 7.29 -7.93 -14.78
C LYS A 134 8.50 -7.38 -15.51
N ASP A 135 8.61 -7.72 -16.79
CA ASP A 135 9.46 -6.99 -17.71
C ASP A 135 9.18 -5.49 -17.56
N PRO A 136 10.21 -4.63 -17.52
CA PRO A 136 10.01 -3.20 -17.37
C PRO A 136 9.26 -2.71 -18.62
N VAL A 137 7.95 -2.53 -18.50
CA VAL A 137 7.16 -1.80 -19.48
C VAL A 137 7.75 -0.39 -19.55
N LYS A 138 8.39 -0.08 -20.68
CA LYS A 138 8.89 1.25 -21.02
C LYS A 138 7.72 2.23 -21.10
N GLY A 139 7.32 2.75 -19.95
CA GLY A 139 6.44 3.91 -19.87
C GLY A 139 7.20 5.16 -20.29
N THR A 140 6.64 5.94 -21.20
CA THR A 140 7.14 7.26 -21.60
C THR A 140 7.42 8.13 -20.37
N ALA A 141 8.67 8.55 -20.19
CA ALA A 141 9.14 9.28 -19.00
C ALA A 141 8.30 10.52 -18.63
N GLY A 142 7.70 11.20 -19.62
CA GLY A 142 6.83 12.36 -19.42
C GLY A 142 5.51 12.05 -18.69
N ALA A 143 4.91 10.88 -18.94
CA ALA A 143 3.69 10.46 -18.24
C ALA A 143 3.98 10.04 -16.79
N GLY A 144 5.15 9.46 -16.53
CA GLY A 144 5.62 9.13 -15.18
C GLY A 144 5.86 10.37 -14.33
N GLY A 145 6.51 11.39 -14.89
CA GLY A 145 6.76 12.67 -14.21
C GLY A 145 5.49 13.40 -13.80
N ARG A 146 4.50 13.51 -14.70
CA ARG A 146 3.20 14.15 -14.40
C ARG A 146 2.39 13.38 -13.35
N ARG A 147 2.43 12.05 -13.38
CA ARG A 147 1.79 11.21 -12.33
C ARG A 147 2.47 11.42 -10.98
N LEU A 148 3.80 11.54 -10.97
CA LEU A 148 4.54 11.77 -9.74
C LEU A 148 4.21 13.16 -9.16
N SER A 149 4.18 14.21 -9.98
CA SER A 149 3.84 15.56 -9.51
C SER A 149 2.42 15.62 -8.92
N GLN A 150 1.43 15.00 -9.57
CA GLN A 150 0.06 14.93 -9.05
C GLN A 150 -0.01 14.24 -7.68
N ARG A 151 0.82 13.23 -7.42
CA ARG A 151 0.89 12.55 -6.11
C ARG A 151 1.52 13.45 -5.03
N HIS A 152 2.55 14.22 -5.38
CA HIS A 152 3.11 15.22 -4.48
C HIS A 152 2.05 16.27 -4.13
N ASP A 153 1.29 16.74 -5.11
CA ASP A 153 0.24 17.75 -4.91
C ASP A 153 -0.90 17.21 -4.02
N CYS A 154 -1.37 15.99 -4.31
CA CYS A 154 -2.34 15.28 -3.48
C CYS A 154 -1.87 15.20 -2.02
N LEU A 155 -0.65 14.69 -1.78
CA LEU A 155 -0.10 14.51 -0.44
C LEU A 155 -0.05 15.82 0.36
N ASN A 156 0.36 16.92 -0.29
CA ASN A 156 0.44 18.23 0.38
C ASN A 156 -0.94 18.83 0.67
N GLN A 157 -1.90 18.69 -0.25
CA GLN A 157 -3.28 19.15 0.00
C GLN A 157 -3.93 18.38 1.15
N LEU A 158 -3.70 17.06 1.21
CA LEU A 158 -4.17 16.24 2.33
C LEU A 158 -3.51 16.65 3.65
N ALA A 159 -2.18 16.80 3.68
CA ALA A 159 -1.48 17.25 4.88
C ALA A 159 -1.96 18.62 5.38
N ALA A 160 -2.24 19.55 4.46
CA ALA A 160 -2.79 20.85 4.79
C ALA A 160 -4.20 20.74 5.39
N TRP A 161 -5.07 19.90 4.81
CA TRP A 161 -6.43 19.69 5.30
C TRP A 161 -6.46 19.04 6.70
N PHE A 162 -5.61 18.03 6.93
CA PHE A 162 -5.48 17.37 8.23
C PHE A 162 -4.69 18.20 9.26
N GLY A 163 -4.13 19.35 8.86
CA GLY A 163 -3.32 20.24 9.72
C GLY A 163 -1.92 19.72 10.07
N SER A 164 -1.60 18.48 9.70
CA SER A 164 -0.30 17.84 9.90
C SER A 164 -0.19 16.63 8.95
N MET A 165 1.02 16.06 8.81
CA MET A 165 1.21 14.82 8.05
C MET A 165 0.71 13.62 8.86
N PRO A 166 -0.37 12.92 8.45
CA PRO A 166 -0.91 11.82 9.25
C PRO A 166 -0.19 10.49 9.00
N LEU A 167 0.49 10.35 7.86
CA LEU A 167 1.19 9.12 7.50
C LEU A 167 2.30 8.82 8.48
N VAL A 168 2.39 7.54 8.89
CA VAL A 168 3.43 7.03 9.77
C VAL A 168 4.35 6.13 8.95
N SER A 169 5.67 6.31 9.08
CA SER A 169 6.66 5.45 8.45
C SER A 169 6.89 4.17 9.25
N SER A 170 7.23 3.09 8.54
CA SER A 170 7.49 1.77 9.10
C SER A 170 8.51 1.04 8.24
N GLN A 171 9.24 0.12 8.86
CA GLN A 171 10.15 -0.81 8.18
C GLN A 171 9.62 -2.25 8.26
N LEU A 172 8.40 -2.44 8.77
CA LEU A 172 7.81 -3.75 8.99
C LEU A 172 7.44 -4.42 7.68
N ARG A 173 8.05 -5.58 7.46
CA ARG A 173 7.71 -6.51 6.39
C ARG A 173 7.51 -7.90 6.98
N LEU A 174 6.43 -8.55 6.60
CA LEU A 174 6.12 -9.91 6.99
C LEU A 174 6.18 -10.80 5.76
N ASP A 175 6.95 -11.88 5.89
CA ASP A 175 7.15 -12.87 4.85
C ASP A 175 6.58 -14.21 5.33
N PRO A 176 5.99 -15.03 4.45
CA PRO A 176 5.59 -16.37 4.83
C PRO A 176 6.82 -17.13 5.28
N VAL A 177 6.71 -17.85 6.40
CA VAL A 177 7.69 -18.88 6.75
C VAL A 177 7.79 -19.80 5.54
N LEU A 178 9.01 -20.23 5.21
CA LEU A 178 9.44 -21.10 4.11
C LEU A 178 8.61 -22.42 3.98
N PHE A 179 7.31 -22.31 3.77
CA PHE A 179 6.36 -23.39 3.74
C PHE A 179 6.47 -24.03 2.36
N LYS A 180 7.07 -25.23 2.34
CA LYS A 180 7.54 -25.97 1.16
C LYS A 180 8.82 -25.44 0.52
N ASP A 181 9.67 -24.73 1.24
CA ASP A 181 10.99 -24.41 0.69
C ASP A 181 11.85 -25.66 0.63
N GLN A 182 12.51 -25.87 -0.51
CA GLN A 182 13.41 -26.98 -0.76
C GLN A 182 14.75 -26.78 -0.04
N VAL A 183 14.79 -26.16 1.14
CA VAL A 183 16.02 -25.95 1.90
C VAL A 183 16.72 -27.30 2.15
N SER A 184 15.96 -28.37 2.35
CA SER A 184 16.51 -29.73 2.43
C SER A 184 17.18 -30.23 1.14
N VAL A 185 16.69 -29.82 -0.04
CA VAL A 185 17.26 -30.16 -1.35
C VAL A 185 18.45 -29.25 -1.70
N LEU A 186 18.37 -27.96 -1.36
CA LEU A 186 19.46 -26.99 -1.57
C LEU A 186 20.60 -27.17 -0.55
N ARG A 187 20.31 -27.66 0.66
CA ARG A 187 21.33 -28.12 1.64
C ARG A 187 22.19 -29.25 1.06
N LYS A 188 21.61 -30.15 0.26
CA LYS A 188 22.40 -31.17 -0.46
C LYS A 188 23.30 -30.59 -1.55
N LYS A 189 22.97 -29.41 -2.09
CA LYS A 189 23.76 -28.74 -3.14
C LYS A 189 25.00 -28.02 -2.60
N TYR A 190 24.99 -27.60 -1.34
CA TYR A 190 26.11 -26.86 -0.71
C TYR A 190 26.44 -27.36 0.70
N PRO A 191 26.97 -28.59 0.86
CA PRO A 191 27.26 -29.19 2.16
C PRO A 191 28.39 -28.50 2.95
N ARG A 192 29.07 -27.50 2.38
CA ARG A 192 30.22 -26.81 3.00
C ARG A 192 29.90 -25.46 3.62
N LEU A 193 28.66 -24.97 3.52
CA LEU A 193 28.26 -23.67 4.10
C LEU A 193 28.22 -23.68 5.64
N GLU A 194 28.15 -24.86 6.28
CA GLU A 194 28.11 -25.01 7.75
C GLU A 194 29.50 -25.11 8.39
N LYS A 195 30.60 -24.95 7.62
CA LYS A 195 31.99 -25.04 8.11
C LYS A 195 32.68 -23.67 8.28
N LEU A 196 31.93 -22.58 8.35
CA LEU A 196 32.44 -21.25 8.69
C LEU A 196 32.16 -20.93 10.16
#